data_AF-A0A0A0HLN4-F1
#
_entry.id   AF-A0A0A0HLN4-F1
#
_cell.length_a   1.000
_cell.length_b   1.000
_cell.length_c   1.000
_cell.angle_alpha   90.00
_cell.angle_beta   90.00
_cell.angle_gamma   90.00
#
_symmetry.space_group_name_H-M   'P 1'
#
loop_
_entity.id
_entity.type
_entity.pdbx_description
1 polymer ?
#
loop_
_entity_poly.entity_id
_entity_poly.type
_entity_poly.pdbx_seq_one_letter_code
_entity_poly.pdbx_strand_id
1 'polypeptide(L)'
;MTSTLKSAALLTQSILQRAAFIVFLLSALCLTAATLAASLGALPWIEFSAGFGGETYQNAGQIAQIGLTVLAVLLCFYLPVNARIMALETSHRRFNIGMQDVARAYHAAHAADRAGLFRLSSEFDAVRERLAYLRDHPDLGTLEPDLLEVAAQMSHISRELAQVYSDDRIARARNFLTQRQQEVEAFKARLDQAKQITRELKHWSHEVELEESVAASQLQRLHDELREVLPELGLEDILRHDGTVIDITQKAAE
;
A
#
# COMPACT_ATOMS: atom_id res chain seq x y z
N MET A 1 -25.35 14.97 4.23
CA MET A 1 -26.15 14.40 3.11
C MET A 1 -25.34 14.05 1.87
N THR A 2 -24.35 14.86 1.46
CA THR A 2 -23.52 14.56 0.27
C THR A 2 -22.53 13.40 0.47
N SER A 3 -22.02 13.20 1.69
CA SER A 3 -21.12 12.08 2.02
C SER A 3 -21.83 10.73 2.01
N THR A 4 -23.01 10.64 2.62
CA THR A 4 -23.81 9.41 2.71
C THR A 4 -24.29 8.92 1.33
N LEU A 5 -24.68 9.84 0.44
CA LEU A 5 -25.04 9.51 -0.94
C LEU A 5 -23.84 8.99 -1.75
N LYS A 6 -22.65 9.59 -1.58
CA LYS A 6 -21.42 9.09 -2.22
C LYS A 6 -21.04 7.70 -1.71
N SER A 7 -21.11 7.48 -0.40
CA SER A 7 -20.83 6.16 0.20
C SER A 7 -21.79 5.09 -0.29
N ALA A 8 -23.09 5.40 -0.40
CA ALA A 8 -24.09 4.49 -0.94
C ALA A 8 -23.82 4.15 -2.41
N ALA A 9 -23.51 5.16 -3.23
CA ALA A 9 -23.19 4.95 -4.65
C ALA A 9 -21.96 4.06 -4.85
N LEU A 10 -20.91 4.26 -4.05
CA LEU A 10 -19.69 3.44 -4.10
C LEU A 10 -19.96 1.99 -3.67
N LEU A 11 -20.78 1.78 -2.63
CA LEU A 11 -21.21 0.45 -2.22
C LEU A 11 -21.98 -0.26 -3.33
N THR A 12 -22.98 0.40 -3.92
CA THR A 12 -23.76 -0.15 -5.03
C THR A 12 -22.87 -0.51 -6.22
N GLN A 13 -21.95 0.38 -6.60
CA GLN A 13 -20.97 0.12 -7.66
C GLN A 13 -20.12 -1.12 -7.36
N SER A 14 -19.62 -1.25 -6.12
CA SER A 14 -18.77 -2.38 -5.73
C SER A 14 -19.51 -3.72 -5.76
N ILE A 15 -20.78 -3.73 -5.35
CA ILE A 15 -21.63 -4.92 -5.38
C ILE A 15 -21.92 -5.32 -6.82
N LEU A 16 -22.25 -4.35 -7.67
CA LEU A 16 -22.56 -4.59 -9.09
C LEU A 16 -21.35 -5.12 -9.86
N GLN A 17 -20.15 -4.57 -9.59
CA GLN A 17 -18.90 -5.05 -10.18
C GLN A 17 -18.58 -6.50 -9.77
N ARG A 18 -18.76 -6.85 -8.49
CA ARG A 18 -18.55 -8.23 -8.02
C ARG A 18 -19.55 -9.20 -8.65
N ALA A 19 -20.82 -8.81 -8.72
CA ALA A 19 -21.85 -9.62 -9.37
C ALA A 19 -21.53 -9.85 -10.85
N ALA A 20 -21.15 -8.79 -11.58
CA ALA A 20 -20.77 -8.89 -12.99
C ALA A 20 -19.56 -9.83 -13.19
N PHE A 21 -18.55 -9.75 -12.33
CA PHE A 21 -17.39 -10.65 -12.39
C PHE A 21 -17.77 -12.11 -12.15
N ILE A 22 -18.62 -12.40 -11.16
CA ILE A 22 -19.08 -13.76 -10.87
C ILE A 22 -19.86 -14.33 -12.06
N VAL A 23 -20.76 -13.54 -12.65
CA VAL A 23 -21.54 -13.94 -13.83
C VAL A 23 -20.61 -14.26 -15.01
N PHE A 24 -19.59 -13.42 -15.24
CA PHE A 24 -18.60 -13.64 -16.30
C PHE A 24 -17.74 -14.88 -16.06
N LEU A 25 -17.33 -15.13 -14.81
CA LEU A 25 -16.55 -16.31 -14.46
C LEU A 25 -17.36 -17.60 -14.65
N LEU A 26 -18.65 -17.58 -14.28
CA LEU A 26 -19.55 -18.70 -14.51
C LEU A 26 -19.80 -18.95 -16.00
N SER A 27 -19.95 -17.90 -16.81
CA SER A 27 -20.11 -18.06 -18.27
C SER A 27 -18.84 -18.61 -18.92
N ALA A 28 -17.66 -18.16 -18.49
CA ALA A 28 -16.38 -18.71 -18.96
C ALA A 28 -16.22 -20.19 -18.59
N LEU A 29 -16.58 -20.60 -17.37
CA LEU A 29 -16.58 -22.01 -16.96
C LEU A 29 -17.57 -22.86 -17.77
N CYS A 30 -18.75 -22.33 -18.06
CA CYS A 30 -19.74 -23.02 -18.88
C CYS A 30 -19.23 -23.21 -20.32
N LEU A 31 -18.64 -22.17 -20.90
CA LEU A 31 -18.04 -22.22 -22.23
C LEU A 31 -16.89 -23.23 -22.30
N THR A 32 -15.98 -23.25 -21.33
CA THR A 32 -14.88 -24.22 -21.32
C THR A 32 -15.39 -25.64 -21.15
N ALA A 33 -16.37 -25.88 -20.29
CA ALA A 33 -17.01 -27.18 -20.14
C ALA A 33 -17.70 -27.64 -21.44
N ALA A 34 -18.42 -26.74 -22.12
CA ALA A 34 -19.07 -27.04 -23.39
C ALA A 34 -18.05 -27.39 -24.50
N THR A 35 -16.93 -26.69 -24.57
CA THR A 35 -15.86 -26.98 -25.54
C THR A 35 -15.11 -28.27 -25.23
N LEU A 36 -14.90 -28.61 -23.96
CA LEU A 36 -14.35 -29.91 -23.57
C LEU A 36 -15.30 -31.06 -23.85
N ALA A 37 -16.61 -30.88 -23.59
CA ALA A 37 -17.61 -31.88 -23.91
C ALA A 37 -17.73 -32.09 -25.43
N ALA A 38 -17.62 -31.03 -26.22
CA ALA A 38 -17.61 -31.12 -27.68
C ALA A 38 -16.34 -31.80 -28.22
N SER A 39 -15.17 -31.55 -27.62
CA SER A 39 -13.92 -32.22 -28.00
C SER A 39 -13.89 -33.70 -27.66
N LEU A 40 -14.57 -34.12 -26.59
CA LEU A 40 -14.77 -35.51 -26.21
C LEU A 40 -15.90 -36.21 -26.99
N GLY A 41 -16.59 -35.50 -27.90
CA GLY A 41 -17.69 -36.03 -28.70
C GLY A 41 -19.00 -36.23 -27.91
N ALA A 42 -19.10 -35.69 -26.70
CA ALA A 42 -20.31 -35.76 -25.87
C ALA A 42 -21.37 -34.71 -26.27
N LEU A 43 -20.95 -33.60 -26.88
CA LEU A 43 -21.83 -32.57 -27.43
C LEU A 43 -21.46 -32.25 -28.88
N PRO A 44 -22.43 -31.89 -29.75
CA PRO A 44 -22.13 -31.37 -31.07
C PRO A 44 -21.46 -29.99 -30.95
N TRP A 45 -20.57 -29.69 -31.90
CA TRP A 45 -20.00 -28.36 -32.04
C TRP A 45 -21.07 -27.37 -32.49
N ILE A 46 -20.87 -26.08 -32.19
CA ILE A 46 -21.69 -25.03 -32.79
C ILE A 46 -21.50 -25.08 -34.31
N GLU A 47 -22.59 -25.07 -35.07
CA GLU A 47 -22.56 -25.07 -36.54
C GLU A 47 -23.06 -23.73 -37.08
N PHE A 48 -22.21 -23.07 -37.86
CA PHE A 48 -22.61 -21.95 -38.73
C PHE A 48 -21.69 -21.89 -39.94
N SER A 49 -22.20 -21.37 -41.04
CA SER A 49 -21.42 -21.15 -42.26
C SER A 49 -20.81 -19.75 -42.27
N ALA A 50 -19.49 -19.65 -42.35
CA ALA A 50 -18.79 -18.40 -42.64
C ALA A 50 -18.02 -18.52 -43.95
N GLY A 51 -18.06 -17.46 -44.77
CA GLY A 51 -17.29 -17.36 -46.00
C GLY A 51 -16.32 -16.18 -45.96
N PHE A 52 -15.13 -16.37 -46.51
CA PHE A 52 -14.14 -15.30 -46.65
C PHE A 52 -13.45 -15.44 -48.02
N GLY A 53 -13.40 -14.36 -48.79
CA GLY A 53 -12.77 -14.37 -50.12
C GLY A 53 -13.44 -15.28 -51.16
N GLY A 54 -14.72 -15.65 -50.98
CA GLY A 54 -15.45 -16.53 -51.90
C GLY A 54 -15.40 -18.01 -51.53
N GLU A 55 -14.60 -18.41 -50.54
CA GLU A 55 -14.57 -19.78 -50.02
C GLU A 55 -15.39 -19.90 -48.72
N THR A 56 -16.08 -21.03 -48.56
CA THR A 56 -16.86 -21.35 -47.35
C THR A 56 -16.08 -22.27 -46.43
N TYR A 57 -15.98 -21.89 -45.16
CA TYR A 57 -15.25 -22.64 -44.14
C TYR A 57 -16.21 -23.56 -43.37
N GLN A 58 -16.06 -24.87 -43.56
CA GLN A 58 -16.90 -25.88 -42.87
C GLN A 58 -16.64 -25.93 -41.36
N ASN A 59 -15.41 -25.60 -40.92
CA ASN A 59 -15.01 -25.62 -39.51
C ASN A 59 -15.22 -24.27 -38.78
N ALA A 60 -15.95 -23.32 -39.39
CA ALA A 60 -16.11 -21.98 -38.83
C ALA A 60 -16.70 -21.99 -37.41
N GLY A 61 -17.67 -22.87 -37.19
CA GLY A 61 -18.30 -23.09 -35.89
C GLY A 61 -17.35 -23.54 -34.78
N GLN A 62 -16.52 -24.54 -35.08
CA GLN A 62 -15.50 -25.05 -34.17
C GLN A 62 -14.45 -23.99 -33.82
N ILE A 63 -13.95 -23.27 -34.83
CA ILE A 63 -12.93 -22.22 -34.64
C ILE A 63 -13.48 -21.09 -33.76
N ALA A 64 -14.71 -20.65 -34.00
CA ALA A 64 -15.33 -19.59 -33.20
C ALA A 64 -15.62 -20.02 -31.76
N GLN A 65 -16.10 -21.26 -31.56
CA GLN A 65 -16.32 -21.78 -30.22
C GLN A 65 -15.01 -21.82 -29.42
N ILE A 66 -13.94 -22.37 -29.99
CA ILE A 66 -12.61 -22.42 -29.35
C ILE A 66 -12.09 -21.00 -29.10
N GLY A 67 -12.12 -20.12 -30.11
CA GLY A 67 -11.66 -18.74 -29.99
C GLY A 67 -12.38 -17.95 -28.89
N LEU A 68 -13.72 -18.09 -28.80
CA LEU A 68 -14.52 -17.47 -27.76
C LEU A 68 -14.13 -17.98 -26.36
N THR A 69 -13.88 -19.29 -26.22
CA THR A 69 -13.48 -19.87 -24.93
C THR A 69 -12.11 -19.41 -24.48
N VAL A 70 -11.13 -19.38 -25.37
CA VAL A 70 -9.77 -18.88 -25.08
C VAL A 70 -9.84 -17.41 -24.66
N LEU A 71 -10.59 -16.59 -25.39
CA LEU A 71 -10.78 -15.18 -25.07
C LEU A 71 -11.44 -15.00 -23.68
N ALA A 72 -12.48 -15.77 -23.37
CA ALA A 72 -13.16 -15.69 -22.08
C ALA A 72 -12.24 -16.07 -20.91
N VAL A 73 -11.41 -17.10 -21.10
CA VAL A 73 -10.41 -17.52 -20.10
C VAL A 73 -9.34 -16.44 -19.89
N LEU A 74 -8.79 -15.87 -20.97
CA LEU A 74 -7.80 -14.78 -20.87
C LEU A 74 -8.36 -13.56 -20.11
N LEU A 75 -9.61 -13.17 -20.39
CA LEU A 75 -10.27 -12.08 -19.68
C LEU A 75 -10.47 -12.37 -18.18
N CYS A 76 -10.70 -13.63 -17.80
CA CYS A 76 -10.77 -14.02 -16.39
C CYS A 76 -9.45 -13.81 -15.64
N PHE A 77 -8.30 -13.96 -16.30
CA PHE A 77 -6.99 -13.67 -15.72
C PHE A 77 -6.65 -12.16 -15.74
N TYR A 78 -7.08 -11.44 -16.77
CA TYR A 78 -6.76 -10.02 -16.95
C TYR A 78 -7.51 -9.09 -15.97
N LEU A 79 -8.81 -9.34 -15.75
CA LEU A 79 -9.67 -8.45 -14.94
C LEU A 79 -9.21 -8.32 -13.47
N PRO A 80 -8.88 -9.40 -12.74
CA PRO A 80 -8.46 -9.31 -11.34
C PRO A 80 -7.10 -8.61 -11.16
N VAL A 81 -6.17 -8.82 -12.09
CA VAL A 81 -4.80 -8.29 -12.02
C VAL A 81 -4.81 -6.76 -12.15
N ASN A 82 -5.56 -6.21 -13.09
CA ASN A 82 -5.67 -4.75 -13.25
C ASN A 82 -6.37 -4.06 -12.08
N ALA A 83 -7.41 -4.68 -11.52
CA ALA A 83 -8.10 -4.14 -10.35
C ALA A 83 -7.16 -4.03 -9.14
N ARG A 84 -6.28 -5.01 -8.95
CA ARG A 84 -5.27 -5.00 -7.88
C ARG A 84 -4.23 -3.91 -8.09
N ILE A 85 -3.75 -3.73 -9.32
CA ILE A 85 -2.75 -2.69 -9.68
C ILE A 85 -3.32 -1.28 -9.43
N MET A 86 -4.55 -1.02 -9.88
CA MET A 86 -5.22 0.28 -9.68
C MET A 86 -5.43 0.60 -8.18
N ALA A 87 -5.70 -0.40 -7.36
CA ALA A 87 -5.84 -0.24 -5.91
C ALA A 87 -4.51 0.11 -5.22
N LEU A 88 -3.39 -0.45 -5.68
CA LEU A 88 -2.05 -0.14 -5.19
C LEU A 88 -1.65 1.31 -5.53
N GLU A 89 -1.92 1.77 -6.76
CA GLU A 89 -1.64 3.15 -7.18
C GLU A 89 -2.45 4.19 -6.39
N THR A 90 -3.74 3.92 -6.14
CA THR A 90 -4.59 4.82 -5.33
C THR A 90 -4.25 4.78 -3.85
N SER A 91 -3.78 3.64 -3.32
CA SER A 91 -3.26 3.55 -1.96
C SER A 91 -2.02 4.43 -1.76
N HIS A 92 -1.12 4.47 -2.74
CA HIS A 92 0.08 5.32 -2.69
C HIS A 92 -0.26 6.82 -2.71
N ARG A 93 -1.32 7.24 -3.41
CA ARG A 93 -1.80 8.64 -3.45
C ARG A 93 -2.49 9.10 -2.15
N ARG A 94 -3.01 8.18 -1.33
CA ARG A 94 -3.71 8.49 -0.06
C ARG A 94 -2.79 8.79 1.13
N PHE A 95 -1.47 8.69 0.96
CA PHE A 95 -0.51 8.99 2.03
C PHE A 95 -0.28 10.50 2.26
N ASN A 96 -0.84 11.38 1.43
CA ASN A 96 -0.82 12.82 1.70
C ASN A 96 -1.85 13.16 2.79
N ILE A 97 -1.33 13.50 3.98
CA ILE A 97 -2.07 13.96 5.17
C ILE A 97 -3.19 14.94 4.76
N GLY A 98 -4.44 14.57 5.07
CA GLY A 98 -5.60 15.41 4.77
C GLY A 98 -5.67 16.64 5.70
N MET A 99 -5.97 17.81 5.14
CA MET A 99 -6.13 19.06 5.90
C MET A 99 -7.16 18.95 7.06
N GLN A 100 -8.11 18.02 6.96
CA GLN A 100 -9.10 17.74 7.99
C GLN A 100 -8.51 17.03 9.23
N ASP A 101 -7.53 16.14 9.05
CA ASP A 101 -6.86 15.48 10.17
C ASP A 101 -5.95 16.46 10.92
N VAL A 102 -5.29 17.36 10.17
CA VAL A 102 -4.51 18.48 10.73
C VAL A 102 -5.41 19.43 11.51
N ALA A 103 -6.56 19.82 10.96
CA ALA A 103 -7.51 20.72 11.65
C ALA A 103 -8.06 20.08 12.94
N ARG A 104 -8.34 18.78 12.94
CA ARG A 104 -8.83 18.06 14.13
C ARG A 104 -7.75 17.98 15.23
N ALA A 105 -6.51 17.71 14.85
CA ALA A 105 -5.38 17.72 15.79
C ALA A 105 -5.14 19.12 16.38
N TYR A 106 -5.21 20.17 15.55
CA TYR A 106 -5.06 21.56 15.97
C TYR A 106 -6.15 22.00 16.96
N HIS A 107 -7.41 21.65 16.70
CA HIS A 107 -8.50 21.95 17.62
C HIS A 107 -8.38 21.23 18.96
N ALA A 108 -7.93 19.97 18.98
CA ALA A 108 -7.72 19.22 20.21
C ALA A 108 -6.61 19.85 21.09
N ALA A 109 -5.50 20.27 20.48
CA ALA A 109 -4.42 20.96 21.17
C ALA A 109 -4.89 22.30 21.77
N HIS A 110 -5.63 23.11 21.01
CA HIS A 110 -6.12 24.42 21.48
C HIS A 110 -7.25 24.37 22.51
N ALA A 111 -7.99 23.25 22.57
CA ALA A 111 -8.96 23.03 23.64
C ALA A 111 -8.26 22.73 24.97
N ALA A 112 -7.16 21.96 24.93
CA ALA A 112 -6.36 21.63 26.11
C ALA A 112 -5.65 22.87 26.70
N ASP A 113 -5.08 23.73 25.86
CA ASP A 113 -4.42 24.98 26.32
C ASP A 113 -5.41 25.95 26.98
N ARG A 114 -6.62 26.09 26.42
CA ARG A 114 -7.66 26.95 27.00
C ARG A 114 -8.16 26.45 28.35
N ALA A 115 -8.18 25.13 28.57
CA ALA A 115 -8.50 24.57 29.88
C ALA A 115 -7.47 24.94 30.96
N GLY A 116 -6.20 25.16 30.58
CA GLY A 116 -5.14 25.62 31.48
C GLY A 116 -5.32 27.07 31.96
N LEU A 117 -5.84 27.96 31.10
CA LEU A 117 -6.10 29.37 31.44
C LEU A 117 -7.16 29.56 32.54
N PHE A 118 -8.14 28.65 32.64
CA PHE A 118 -9.15 28.68 33.70
C PHE A 118 -8.66 28.19 35.07
N ARG A 119 -7.53 27.47 35.13
CA ARG A 119 -6.92 27.05 36.41
C ARG A 119 -6.35 28.21 37.23
N LEU A 120 -5.89 29.29 36.60
CA LEU A 120 -5.36 30.45 37.33
C LEU A 120 -6.39 31.07 38.28
N SER A 121 -7.67 31.12 37.90
CA SER A 121 -8.73 31.70 38.75
C SER A 121 -9.01 30.85 39.99
N SER A 122 -8.96 29.52 39.87
CA SER A 122 -9.19 28.63 41.02
C SER A 122 -8.07 28.68 42.05
N GLU A 123 -6.82 28.96 41.63
CA GLU A 123 -5.70 29.13 42.56
C GLU A 123 -5.85 30.38 43.42
N PHE A 124 -6.38 31.49 42.86
CA PHE A 124 -6.67 32.71 43.63
C PHE A 124 -7.77 32.51 44.68
N ASP A 125 -8.81 31.73 44.36
CA ASP A 125 -9.88 31.41 45.30
C ASP A 125 -9.37 30.50 46.43
N ALA A 126 -8.52 29.52 46.12
CA ALA A 126 -7.89 28.65 47.12
C ALA A 126 -6.97 29.41 48.09
N VAL A 127 -6.22 30.41 47.60
CA VAL A 127 -5.40 31.30 48.46
C VAL A 127 -6.28 32.17 49.36
N ARG A 128 -7.40 32.69 48.83
CA ARG A 128 -8.37 33.52 49.57
C ARG A 128 -9.06 32.73 50.68
N GLU A 129 -9.52 31.51 50.40
CA GLU A 129 -10.14 30.62 51.38
C GLU A 129 -9.18 30.29 52.53
N ARG A 130 -7.89 30.09 52.21
CA ARG A 130 -6.86 29.78 53.21
C ARG A 130 -6.46 30.97 54.06
N LEU A 131 -6.42 32.18 53.48
CA LEU A 131 -6.26 33.43 54.23
C LEU A 131 -7.42 33.66 55.21
N ALA A 132 -8.66 33.37 54.79
CA ALA A 132 -9.82 33.42 55.67
C ALA A 132 -9.69 32.42 56.84
N TYR A 133 -9.31 31.17 56.55
CA TYR A 133 -9.08 30.15 57.58
C TYR A 133 -7.99 30.54 58.59
N LEU A 134 -6.87 31.11 58.12
CA LEU A 134 -5.76 31.53 59.00
C LEU A 134 -6.13 32.73 59.89
N ARG A 135 -6.99 33.63 59.39
CA ARG A 135 -7.50 34.78 60.13
C ARG A 135 -8.48 34.37 61.23
N ASP A 136 -9.30 33.35 60.98
CA ASP A 136 -10.33 32.87 61.92
C ASP A 136 -9.77 31.85 62.94
N HIS A 137 -8.47 31.53 62.87
CA HIS A 137 -7.82 30.58 63.76
C HIS A 137 -7.54 31.21 65.15
N PRO A 138 -7.92 30.56 66.25
CA PRO A 138 -7.92 31.14 67.61
C PRO A 138 -6.56 31.65 68.08
N ASP A 139 -5.47 31.03 67.61
CA ASP A 139 -4.09 31.38 68.00
C ASP A 139 -3.37 32.34 67.03
N LEU A 140 -3.97 32.66 65.87
CA LEU A 140 -3.29 33.38 64.78
C LEU A 140 -3.98 34.70 64.39
N GLY A 141 -5.20 34.95 64.87
CA GLY A 141 -5.97 36.16 64.54
C GLY A 141 -5.39 37.49 65.04
N THR A 142 -4.35 37.47 65.89
CA THR A 142 -3.62 38.66 66.35
C THR A 142 -2.37 38.97 65.53
N LEU A 143 -2.02 38.13 64.56
CA LEU A 143 -0.88 38.37 63.67
C LEU A 143 -1.21 39.44 62.62
N GLU A 144 -0.19 40.20 62.24
CA GLU A 144 -0.31 41.27 61.25
C GLU A 144 -0.77 40.69 59.90
N PRO A 145 -1.72 41.33 59.18
CA PRO A 145 -2.27 40.80 57.92
C PRO A 145 -1.22 40.36 56.90
N ASP A 146 -0.12 41.10 56.80
CA ASP A 146 0.98 40.83 55.88
C ASP A 146 1.72 39.51 56.22
N LEU A 147 1.80 39.12 57.50
CA LEU A 147 2.42 37.86 57.92
C LEU A 147 1.54 36.64 57.60
N LEU A 148 0.22 36.79 57.67
CA LEU A 148 -0.75 35.74 57.31
C LEU A 148 -0.79 35.53 55.79
N GLU A 149 -0.65 36.61 55.00
CA GLU A 149 -0.57 36.55 53.55
C GLU A 149 0.69 35.83 53.07
N VAL A 150 1.86 36.16 53.65
CA VAL A 150 3.13 35.48 53.35
C VAL A 150 3.08 34.01 53.76
N ALA A 151 2.48 33.66 54.91
CA ALA A 151 2.33 32.26 55.34
C ALA A 151 1.40 31.46 54.41
N ALA A 152 0.31 32.06 53.92
CA ALA A 152 -0.58 31.45 52.92
C ALA A 152 0.14 31.22 51.59
N GLN A 153 0.93 32.21 51.12
CA GLN A 153 1.73 32.11 49.90
C GLN A 153 2.82 31.04 50.00
N MET A 154 3.57 31.00 51.11
CA MET A 154 4.64 30.01 51.34
C MET A 154 4.09 28.58 51.50
N SER A 155 2.88 28.41 52.04
CA SER A 155 2.19 27.11 52.13
C SER A 155 1.77 26.58 50.76
N HIS A 156 1.32 27.46 49.86
CA HIS A 156 0.96 27.10 48.48
C HIS A 156 2.20 26.69 47.68
N ILE A 157 3.26 27.50 47.71
CA ILE A 157 4.53 27.23 47.02
C ILE A 157 5.15 25.91 47.52
N SER A 158 5.12 25.64 48.83
CA SER A 158 5.65 24.38 49.38
C SER A 158 4.83 23.15 48.97
N ARG A 159 3.50 23.29 48.82
CA ARG A 159 2.63 22.21 48.35
C ARG A 159 2.79 21.97 46.85
N GLU A 160 2.93 23.03 46.07
CA GLU A 160 3.16 22.95 44.63
C GLU A 160 4.53 22.31 44.34
N LEU A 161 5.59 22.71 45.05
CA LEU A 161 6.90 22.04 44.94
C LEU A 161 6.84 20.57 45.36
N ALA A 162 6.20 20.24 46.49
CA ALA A 162 6.07 18.85 46.93
C ALA A 162 5.24 18.01 45.95
N GLN A 163 4.28 18.61 45.26
CA GLN A 163 3.43 17.94 44.30
C GLN A 163 4.15 17.77 42.97
N VAL A 164 4.86 18.78 42.46
CA VAL A 164 5.67 18.73 41.23
C VAL A 164 6.87 17.79 41.39
N TYR A 165 7.57 17.86 42.51
CA TYR A 165 8.73 17.02 42.84
C TYR A 165 8.37 15.84 43.75
N SER A 166 7.14 15.32 43.66
CA SER A 166 6.79 14.10 44.36
C SER A 166 7.65 12.94 43.87
N ASP A 167 8.18 12.13 44.80
CA ASP A 167 9.06 11.00 44.49
C ASP A 167 8.44 10.05 43.44
N ASP A 168 7.12 9.92 43.47
CA ASP A 168 6.33 9.14 42.52
C ASP A 168 6.38 9.71 41.08
N ARG A 169 6.37 11.04 40.90
CA ARG A 169 6.57 11.66 39.57
C ARG A 169 7.99 11.48 39.07
N ILE A 170 8.99 11.62 39.95
CA ILE A 170 10.40 11.44 39.59
C ILE A 170 10.66 9.97 39.20
N ALA A 171 10.10 9.02 39.95
CA ALA A 171 10.17 7.60 39.64
C ALA A 171 9.53 7.28 38.28
N ARG A 172 8.34 7.83 37.98
CA ARG A 172 7.71 7.70 36.66
C ARG A 172 8.55 8.29 35.53
N ALA A 173 9.11 9.48 35.72
CA ALA A 173 9.96 10.11 34.72
C ALA A 173 11.22 9.26 34.43
N ARG A 174 11.85 8.71 35.48
CA ARG A 174 12.99 7.79 35.34
C ARG A 174 12.61 6.52 34.59
N ASN A 175 11.47 5.92 34.90
CA ASN A 175 10.97 4.73 34.21
C ASN A 175 10.69 5.02 32.73
N PHE A 176 10.06 6.16 32.43
CA PHE A 176 9.82 6.59 31.06
C PHE A 176 11.12 6.75 30.27
N LEU A 177 12.12 7.43 30.83
CA LEU A 177 13.43 7.61 30.19
C LEU A 177 14.14 6.27 29.96
N THR A 178 14.05 5.35 30.93
CA THR A 178 14.62 4.00 30.81
C THR A 178 13.95 3.22 29.67
N GLN A 179 12.62 3.28 29.58
CA GLN A 179 11.87 2.65 28.49
C GLN A 179 12.22 3.27 27.13
N ARG A 180 12.33 4.60 27.04
CA ARG A 180 12.77 5.28 25.81
C ARG A 180 14.17 4.84 25.38
N GLN A 181 15.09 4.69 26.32
CA GLN A 181 16.45 4.22 26.05
C GLN A 181 16.43 2.80 25.44
N GLN A 182 15.67 1.88 26.04
CA GLN A 182 15.51 0.51 25.53
C GLN A 182 14.89 0.49 24.12
N GLU A 183 13.90 1.35 23.87
CA GLU A 183 13.29 1.46 22.54
C GLU A 183 14.24 2.02 21.48
N VAL A 184 15.05 3.02 21.84
CA VAL A 184 16.10 3.56 20.95
C VAL A 184 17.13 2.48 20.60
N GLU A 185 17.53 1.66 21.57
CA GLU A 185 18.45 0.54 21.34
C GLU A 185 17.86 -0.52 20.40
N ALA A 186 16.60 -0.91 20.63
CA ALA A 186 15.89 -1.83 19.75
C ALA A 186 15.73 -1.27 18.32
N PHE A 187 15.45 0.04 18.21
CA PHE A 187 15.36 0.72 16.92
C PHE A 187 16.71 0.74 16.19
N LYS A 188 17.80 1.03 16.91
CA LYS A 188 19.16 1.02 16.36
C LYS A 188 19.55 -0.36 15.82
N ALA A 189 19.24 -1.43 16.56
CA ALA A 189 19.49 -2.80 16.10
C ALA A 189 18.76 -3.13 14.78
N ARG A 190 17.49 -2.72 14.65
CA ARG A 190 16.73 -2.89 13.41
C ARG A 190 17.32 -2.10 12.25
N LEU A 191 17.78 -0.87 12.52
CA LEU A 191 18.39 -0.01 11.51
C LEU A 191 19.70 -0.59 11.00
N ASP A 192 20.51 -1.18 11.87
CA ASP A 192 21.76 -1.85 11.49
C ASP A 192 21.47 -3.12 10.67
N GLN A 193 20.46 -3.91 11.03
CA GLN A 193 20.01 -5.04 10.20
C GLN A 193 19.55 -4.59 8.81
N ALA A 194 18.74 -3.53 8.73
CA ALA A 194 18.27 -3.00 7.45
C ALA A 194 19.44 -2.51 6.57
N LYS A 195 20.46 -1.89 7.17
CA LYS A 195 21.69 -1.49 6.45
C LYS A 195 22.45 -2.69 5.90
N GLN A 196 22.56 -3.77 6.67
CA GLN A 196 23.23 -4.99 6.23
C GLN A 196 22.51 -5.59 5.02
N ILE A 197 21.19 -5.80 5.13
CA ILE A 197 20.36 -6.31 4.02
C ILE A 197 20.50 -5.42 2.79
N THR A 198 20.49 -4.10 2.96
CA THR A 198 20.66 -3.16 1.83
C THR A 198 22.01 -3.34 1.13
N ARG A 199 23.09 -3.63 1.88
CA ARG A 199 24.40 -3.88 1.30
C ARG A 199 24.44 -5.21 0.54
N GLU A 200 23.84 -6.26 1.12
CA GLU A 200 23.72 -7.58 0.49
C GLU A 200 22.92 -7.49 -0.82
N LEU A 201 21.78 -6.79 -0.82
CA LEU A 201 20.98 -6.57 -2.04
C LEU A 201 21.74 -5.81 -3.13
N LYS A 202 22.55 -4.81 -2.76
CA LYS A 202 23.41 -4.11 -3.73
C LYS A 202 24.46 -5.04 -4.33
N HIS A 203 25.03 -5.93 -3.52
CA HIS A 203 25.99 -6.91 -4.00
C HIS A 203 25.34 -7.88 -4.99
N TRP A 204 24.21 -8.49 -4.64
CA TRP A 204 23.47 -9.39 -5.53
C TRP A 204 23.00 -8.70 -6.81
N SER A 205 22.56 -7.43 -6.73
CA SER A 205 22.19 -6.68 -7.92
C SER A 205 23.37 -6.53 -8.89
N HIS A 206 24.57 -6.30 -8.37
CA HIS A 206 25.76 -6.16 -9.20
C HIS A 206 26.20 -7.51 -9.79
N GLU A 207 26.11 -8.58 -9.01
CA GLU A 207 26.41 -9.94 -9.47
C GLU A 207 25.47 -10.37 -10.60
N VAL A 208 24.16 -10.15 -10.46
CA VAL A 208 23.16 -10.46 -11.49
C VAL A 208 23.41 -9.64 -12.76
N GLU A 209 23.74 -8.35 -12.65
CA GLU A 209 24.07 -7.51 -13.82
C GLU A 209 25.30 -8.02 -14.58
N LEU A 210 26.32 -8.49 -13.85
CA LEU A 210 27.50 -9.11 -14.46
C LEU A 210 27.13 -10.43 -15.15
N GLU A 211 26.35 -11.30 -14.51
CA GLU A 211 25.90 -12.56 -15.10
C GLU A 211 25.04 -12.34 -16.36
N GLU A 212 24.13 -11.36 -16.34
CA GLU A 212 23.31 -10.99 -17.49
C GLU A 212 24.18 -10.49 -18.65
N SER A 213 25.20 -9.67 -18.36
CA SER A 213 26.14 -9.20 -19.39
C SER A 213 26.93 -10.34 -20.04
N VAL A 214 27.33 -11.35 -19.24
CA VAL A 214 28.02 -12.54 -19.73
C VAL A 214 27.09 -13.39 -20.58
N ALA A 215 25.85 -13.64 -20.11
CA ALA A 215 24.84 -14.38 -20.85
C ALA A 215 24.49 -13.72 -22.19
N ALA A 216 24.36 -12.40 -22.22
CA ALA A 216 24.13 -11.63 -23.44
C ALA A 216 25.30 -11.79 -24.43
N SER A 217 26.54 -11.74 -23.95
CA SER A 217 27.73 -11.97 -24.79
C SER A 217 27.80 -13.40 -25.34
N GLN A 218 27.44 -14.40 -24.54
CA GLN A 218 27.38 -15.80 -24.97
C GLN A 218 26.29 -16.02 -26.03
N LEU A 219 25.10 -15.44 -25.84
CA LEU A 219 24.03 -15.49 -26.84
C LEU A 219 24.45 -14.83 -28.16
N GLN A 220 25.10 -13.67 -28.10
CA GLN A 220 25.61 -13.00 -29.29
C GLN A 220 26.62 -13.87 -30.04
N ARG A 221 27.58 -14.47 -29.33
CA ARG A 221 28.56 -15.37 -29.93
C ARG A 221 27.89 -16.59 -30.57
N LEU A 222 26.95 -17.22 -29.87
CA LEU A 222 26.21 -18.37 -30.40
C LEU A 222 25.42 -17.99 -31.67
N HIS A 223 24.81 -16.80 -31.68
CA HIS A 223 24.13 -16.29 -32.87
C HIS A 223 25.11 -16.07 -34.03
N ASP A 224 26.29 -15.52 -33.77
CA ASP A 224 27.31 -15.28 -34.79
C ASP A 224 27.87 -16.62 -35.33
N GLU A 225 28.13 -17.61 -34.47
CA GLU A 225 28.54 -18.97 -34.86
C GLU A 225 27.45 -19.66 -35.71
N LEU A 226 26.17 -19.54 -35.32
CA LEU A 226 25.05 -20.07 -36.11
C LEU A 226 24.96 -19.39 -37.49
N ARG A 227 25.19 -18.08 -37.55
CA ARG A 227 25.19 -17.31 -38.80
C ARG A 227 26.33 -17.71 -39.73
N GLU A 228 27.46 -18.14 -39.19
CA GLU A 228 28.58 -18.67 -39.99
C GLU A 228 28.26 -20.03 -40.62
N VAL A 229 27.51 -20.89 -39.92
CA VAL A 229 27.15 -22.25 -40.38
C VAL A 229 25.89 -22.27 -41.28
N LEU A 230 24.97 -21.31 -41.09
CA LEU A 230 23.73 -21.17 -41.86
C LEU A 230 23.93 -21.21 -43.41
N PRO A 231 24.92 -20.52 -44.00
CA PRO A 231 25.24 -20.60 -45.42
C PRO A 231 25.62 -22.01 -45.90
N GLU A 232 26.37 -22.77 -45.09
CA GLU A 232 26.77 -24.15 -45.42
C GLU A 232 25.58 -25.11 -45.46
N LEU A 233 24.50 -24.78 -44.74
CA LEU A 233 23.23 -25.51 -44.72
C LEU A 233 22.26 -25.06 -45.84
N GLY A 234 22.67 -24.15 -46.74
CA GLY A 234 21.84 -23.62 -47.83
C GLY A 234 20.77 -22.62 -47.39
N LEU A 235 20.90 -22.07 -46.17
CA LEU A 235 20.00 -21.09 -45.59
C LEU A 235 20.72 -19.74 -45.52
N GLU A 236 20.69 -18.96 -46.60
CA GLU A 236 21.23 -17.60 -46.59
C GLU A 236 20.21 -16.61 -45.98
N ASP A 237 20.64 -15.88 -44.95
CA ASP A 237 19.83 -14.81 -44.37
C ASP A 237 19.90 -13.56 -45.26
N ILE A 238 18.93 -13.43 -46.17
CA ILE A 238 18.77 -12.26 -47.04
C ILE A 238 18.19 -11.11 -46.20
N LEU A 239 19.04 -10.45 -45.42
CA LEU A 239 18.68 -9.20 -44.74
C LEU A 239 18.49 -8.09 -45.78
N ARG A 240 17.26 -7.96 -46.29
CA ARG A 240 16.81 -6.79 -47.05
C ARG A 240 16.32 -5.72 -46.07
N HIS A 241 16.74 -4.49 -46.29
CA HIS A 241 16.57 -3.34 -45.39
C HIS A 241 15.12 -2.85 -45.13
N ASP A 242 14.08 -3.66 -45.40
CA ASP A 242 12.67 -3.24 -45.45
C ASP A 242 11.69 -4.13 -44.65
N GLY A 243 12.16 -4.83 -43.62
CA GLY A 243 11.31 -5.41 -42.56
C GLY A 243 10.25 -6.45 -42.98
N THR A 244 10.26 -6.92 -44.22
CA THR A 244 9.28 -7.90 -44.72
C THR A 244 9.91 -9.29 -44.75
N VAL A 245 9.38 -10.21 -43.94
CA VAL A 245 9.77 -11.63 -43.90
C VAL A 245 9.32 -12.29 -45.20
N ILE A 246 10.24 -12.88 -45.97
CA ILE A 246 9.93 -13.66 -47.17
C ILE A 246 10.06 -15.16 -46.83
N ASP A 247 9.10 -15.95 -47.31
CA ASP A 247 9.12 -17.41 -47.21
C ASP A 247 10.32 -18.00 -47.97
N ILE A 248 10.98 -18.96 -47.34
CA ILE A 248 12.23 -19.57 -47.81
C ILE A 248 11.95 -20.28 -49.15
N THR A 249 12.52 -19.78 -50.24
CA THR A 249 12.41 -20.48 -51.53
C THR A 249 13.43 -21.62 -51.51
N GLN A 250 12.96 -22.85 -51.40
CA GLN A 250 13.78 -24.05 -51.48
C GLN A 250 14.34 -24.15 -52.90
N LYS A 251 15.66 -23.94 -53.06
CA LYS A 251 16.33 -24.09 -54.35
C LYS A 251 16.33 -25.58 -54.69
N ALA A 252 15.69 -25.94 -55.79
CA ALA A 252 15.74 -27.30 -56.33
C ALA A 252 17.19 -27.67 -56.64
N ALA A 253 17.62 -28.82 -56.15
CA ALA A 253 18.93 -29.39 -56.41
C ALA A 253 19.09 -29.71 -57.91
N GLU A 254 20.18 -29.23 -58.50
CA GLU A 254 20.88 -29.83 -59.66
C GLU A 254 22.29 -30.21 -59.20
#